data_AF-A0A356NIT2-F1
#
_entry.id   AF-A0A356NIT2-F1
#
_cell.length_a   1.000
_cell.length_b   1.000
_cell.length_c   1.000
_cell.angle_alpha   90.00
_cell.angle_beta   90.00
_cell.angle_gamma   90.00
#
_symmetry.space_group_name_H-M   'P 1'
#
loop_
_entity.id
_entity.type
_entity.pdbx_description
1 polymer ?
#
loop_
_entity_poly.entity_id
_entity_poly.type
_entity_poly.pdbx_seq_one_letter_code
_entity_poly.pdbx_strand_id
1 'polypeptide(L)'
;PYIESPEQVRDLVGAVKFRPLKGRRLDSFLQGDSDLEPALLKYLESKNQKHILLINIESQPALDQLEAILSVPGLDGVLIGPHDLSCSLGIPEQYDHPEFQSAIKTIIQTARSKGLIAGNHFCEDVNLHTKWAKFGENLIIRSNDLYLFSRALKQELNTMKHDLGDSLTTDDTHEDLVI
;
A
#
# COMPACT_ATOMS: atom_id res chain seq x y z
N PRO A 1 -4.48 -2.47 4.81
CA PRO A 1 -5.50 -1.48 4.38
C PRO A 1 -6.07 -0.71 5.58
N TYR A 2 -6.56 0.50 5.32
CA TYR A 2 -7.28 1.39 6.25
C TYR A 2 -6.56 1.63 7.59
N ILE A 3 -5.24 1.84 7.55
CA ILE A 3 -4.46 2.18 8.73
C ILE A 3 -4.32 3.68 8.85
N GLU A 4 -4.78 4.21 9.98
CA GLU A 4 -4.83 5.63 10.29
C GLU A 4 -4.23 5.96 11.66
N SER A 5 -3.86 4.96 12.47
CA SER A 5 -3.27 5.19 13.80
C SER A 5 -2.14 4.22 14.16
N PRO A 6 -1.18 4.64 15.02
CA PRO A 6 -0.10 3.77 15.51
C PRO A 6 -0.60 2.57 16.32
N GLU A 7 -1.75 2.69 17.00
CA GLU A 7 -2.39 1.61 17.76
C GLU A 7 -2.76 0.45 16.82
N GLN A 8 -3.38 0.76 15.68
CA GLN A 8 -3.74 -0.26 14.69
C GLN A 8 -2.50 -1.00 14.17
N VAL A 9 -1.37 -0.30 13.99
CA VAL A 9 -0.10 -0.95 13.60
C VAL A 9 0.42 -1.85 14.71
N ARG A 10 0.37 -1.41 15.98
CA ARG A 10 0.80 -2.23 17.12
C ARG A 10 0.00 -3.52 17.22
N ASP A 11 -1.30 -3.47 17.02
CA ASP A 11 -2.17 -4.66 17.03
C ASP A 11 -1.77 -5.64 15.91
N LEU A 12 -1.50 -5.12 14.70
CA LEU A 12 -1.01 -5.92 13.57
C LEU A 12 0.38 -6.51 13.83
N VAL A 13 1.30 -5.75 14.43
CA VAL A 13 2.61 -6.25 14.87
C VAL A 13 2.43 -7.41 15.83
N GLY A 14 1.53 -7.29 16.81
CA GLY A 14 1.17 -8.39 17.71
C GLY A 14 0.74 -9.66 16.96
N ALA A 15 -0.20 -9.50 16.02
CA ALA A 15 -0.77 -10.61 15.25
C ALA A 15 0.25 -11.32 14.33
N VAL A 16 1.23 -10.56 13.80
CA VAL A 16 2.20 -11.05 12.80
C VAL A 16 3.51 -11.52 13.45
N LYS A 17 4.07 -10.72 14.36
CA LYS A 17 5.40 -10.92 14.95
C LYS A 17 5.39 -11.71 16.25
N PHE A 18 4.25 -11.74 16.97
CA PHE A 18 4.17 -12.35 18.31
C PHE A 18 3.16 -13.49 18.44
N ARG A 19 2.61 -14.00 17.32
CA ARG A 19 1.77 -15.21 17.37
C ARG A 19 2.55 -16.42 17.93
N PRO A 20 1.91 -17.29 18.74
CA PRO A 20 0.48 -17.32 19.08
C PRO A 20 0.08 -16.53 20.33
N LEU A 21 0.95 -15.67 20.88
CA LEU A 21 0.61 -14.83 22.04
C LEU A 21 -0.57 -13.90 21.69
N LYS A 22 -1.46 -13.65 22.65
CA LYS A 22 -2.70 -12.87 22.43
C LYS A 22 -3.31 -12.37 23.75
N GLY A 23 -4.28 -11.47 23.62
CA GLY A 23 -5.03 -10.89 24.73
C GLY A 23 -4.15 -10.09 25.67
N ARG A 24 -4.60 -9.89 26.91
CA ARG A 24 -3.95 -9.00 27.90
C ARG A 24 -2.43 -9.16 28.02
N ARG A 25 -1.92 -10.40 27.92
CA ARG A 25 -0.48 -10.67 27.99
C ARG A 25 0.29 -10.10 26.78
N LEU A 26 -0.28 -10.21 25.58
CA LEU A 26 0.29 -9.57 24.39
C LEU A 26 0.19 -8.06 24.51
N ASP A 27 -0.98 -7.55 24.92
CA ASP A 27 -1.25 -6.11 24.97
C ASP A 27 -0.30 -5.40 25.93
N SER A 28 -0.10 -5.95 27.15
CA SER A 28 0.86 -5.42 28.12
C SER A 28 2.31 -5.48 27.62
N PHE A 29 2.69 -6.51 26.87
CA PHE A 29 4.03 -6.58 26.28
C PHE A 29 4.23 -5.54 25.16
N LEU A 30 3.26 -5.38 24.26
CA LEU A 30 3.34 -4.39 23.17
C LEU A 30 3.30 -2.94 23.65
N GLN A 31 2.67 -2.68 24.80
CA GLN A 31 2.67 -1.37 25.45
C GLN A 31 3.94 -1.10 26.28
N GLY A 32 4.76 -2.12 26.52
CA GLY A 32 5.95 -2.02 27.37
C GLY A 32 5.66 -2.09 28.87
N ASP A 33 4.46 -2.52 29.27
CA ASP A 33 4.04 -2.66 30.67
C ASP A 33 4.62 -3.93 31.33
N SER A 34 5.00 -4.93 30.53
CA SER A 34 5.52 -6.20 31.03
C SER A 34 6.49 -6.87 30.07
N ASP A 35 7.54 -7.49 30.58
CA ASP A 35 8.46 -8.31 29.80
C ASP A 35 7.95 -9.75 29.61
N LEU A 36 8.46 -10.43 28.58
CA LEU A 36 8.28 -11.86 28.36
C LEU A 36 9.50 -12.64 28.88
N GLU A 37 9.27 -13.88 29.31
CA GLU A 37 10.36 -14.76 29.73
C GLU A 37 11.30 -15.03 28.53
N PRO A 38 12.63 -15.09 28.72
CA PRO A 38 13.59 -15.22 27.62
C PRO A 38 13.34 -16.43 26.70
N ALA A 39 12.89 -17.55 27.26
CA ALA A 39 12.55 -18.74 26.48
C ALA A 39 11.32 -18.53 25.58
N LEU A 40 10.31 -17.81 26.07
CA LEU A 40 9.11 -17.47 25.31
C LEU A 40 9.44 -16.46 24.21
N LEU A 41 10.20 -15.41 24.52
CA LEU A 41 10.61 -14.41 23.54
C LEU A 41 11.38 -15.05 22.38
N LYS A 42 12.40 -15.87 22.69
CA LYS A 42 13.18 -16.61 21.68
C LYS A 42 12.32 -17.53 20.82
N TYR A 43 11.32 -18.19 21.42
CA TYR A 43 10.38 -19.03 20.69
C TYR A 43 9.55 -18.20 19.70
N LEU A 44 9.00 -17.06 20.14
CA LEU A 44 8.18 -16.19 19.30
C LEU A 44 8.99 -15.57 18.16
N GLU A 45 10.18 -15.06 18.45
CA GLU A 45 11.10 -14.51 17.44
C GLU A 45 11.45 -15.55 16.38
N SER A 46 11.91 -16.75 16.79
CA SER A 46 12.28 -17.82 15.86
C SER A 46 11.11 -18.28 14.99
N LYS A 47 9.91 -18.36 15.59
CA LYS A 47 8.69 -18.80 14.91
C LYS A 47 8.20 -17.79 13.86
N ASN A 48 8.36 -16.50 14.13
CA ASN A 48 7.80 -15.42 13.29
C ASN A 48 8.84 -14.64 12.48
N GLN A 49 10.13 -14.99 12.56
CA GLN A 49 11.23 -14.27 11.90
C GLN A 49 11.06 -14.09 10.37
N LYS A 50 10.27 -14.94 9.71
CA LYS A 50 10.03 -14.88 8.26
C LYS A 50 8.74 -14.15 7.88
N HIS A 51 7.97 -13.66 8.85
CA HIS A 51 6.75 -12.92 8.58
C HIS A 51 7.06 -11.45 8.33
N ILE A 52 6.44 -10.89 7.30
CA ILE A 52 6.55 -9.48 6.92
C ILE A 52 5.19 -8.83 7.15
N LEU A 53 5.19 -7.67 7.79
CA LEU A 53 4.04 -6.80 7.98
C LEU A 53 4.20 -5.56 7.09
N LEU A 54 3.35 -5.48 6.08
CA LEU A 54 3.14 -4.28 5.28
C LEU A 54 1.75 -3.72 5.59
N ILE A 55 1.65 -2.41 5.76
CA ILE A 55 0.38 -1.70 5.96
C ILE A 55 0.09 -0.79 4.77
N ASN A 56 -1.16 -0.36 4.60
CA ASN A 56 -1.48 0.64 3.60
C ASN A 56 -1.44 2.04 4.21
N ILE A 57 -0.88 3.00 3.48
CA ILE A 57 -1.06 4.44 3.74
C ILE A 57 -1.83 5.01 2.56
N GLU A 58 -3.10 5.33 2.78
CA GLU A 58 -4.05 5.63 1.71
C GLU A 58 -5.12 6.66 2.10
N SER A 59 -4.91 7.42 3.19
CA SER A 59 -5.84 8.45 3.64
C SER A 59 -5.15 9.67 4.25
N GLN A 60 -5.86 10.80 4.32
CA GLN A 60 -5.39 12.02 4.97
C GLN A 60 -5.12 11.81 6.47
N PRO A 61 -5.98 11.14 7.27
CA PRO A 61 -5.66 10.81 8.65
C PRO A 61 -4.37 10.00 8.81
N ALA A 62 -4.09 9.07 7.87
CA ALA A 62 -2.85 8.30 7.86
C ALA A 62 -1.63 9.20 7.57
N LEU A 63 -1.77 10.19 6.69
CA LEU A 63 -0.72 11.19 6.42
C LEU A 63 -0.46 12.08 7.66
N ASP A 64 -1.51 12.51 8.35
CA ASP A 64 -1.40 13.36 9.54
C ASP A 64 -0.63 12.66 10.67
N GLN A 65 -0.75 11.33 10.76
CA GLN A 65 -0.07 10.49 11.75
C GLN A 65 1.12 9.70 11.19
N LEU A 66 1.57 10.00 9.97
CA LEU A 66 2.52 9.19 9.21
C LEU A 66 3.79 8.87 10.02
N GLU A 67 4.41 9.88 10.62
CA GLU A 67 5.63 9.70 11.41
C GLU A 67 5.42 8.74 12.59
N ALA A 68 4.29 8.85 13.29
CA ALA A 68 3.97 8.01 14.44
C ALA A 68 3.67 6.56 14.01
N ILE A 69 2.89 6.38 12.94
CA ILE A 69 2.55 5.08 12.34
C ILE A 69 3.83 4.36 11.92
N LEU A 70 4.71 5.05 11.18
CA LEU A 70 5.94 4.46 10.65
C LEU A 70 7.02 4.24 11.71
N SER A 71 6.86 4.79 12.91
CA SER A 71 7.81 4.58 14.01
C SER A 71 7.48 3.37 14.87
N VAL A 72 6.39 2.64 14.59
CA VAL A 72 5.99 1.47 15.38
C VAL A 72 6.98 0.32 15.15
N PRO A 73 7.66 -0.18 16.20
CA PRO A 73 8.59 -1.30 16.07
C PRO A 73 7.91 -2.56 15.54
N GLY A 74 8.58 -3.27 14.63
CA GLY A 74 8.08 -4.49 14.01
C GLY A 74 7.24 -4.26 12.74
N LEU A 75 7.00 -3.01 12.33
CA LEU A 75 6.55 -2.70 10.97
C LEU A 75 7.71 -2.90 9.99
N ASP A 76 7.50 -3.61 8.88
CA ASP A 76 8.55 -3.83 7.86
C ASP A 76 8.41 -2.87 6.67
N GLY A 77 7.21 -2.34 6.43
CA GLY A 77 6.99 -1.37 5.38
C GLY A 77 5.56 -0.95 5.12
N VAL A 78 5.42 -0.14 4.09
CA VAL A 78 4.14 0.37 3.62
C VAL A 78 3.91 0.09 2.16
N LEU A 79 2.63 -0.03 1.83
CA LEU A 79 2.11 -0.01 0.48
C LEU A 79 1.24 1.24 0.35
N ILE A 80 1.41 2.00 -0.72
CA ILE A 80 0.55 3.13 -1.03
C ILE A 80 -0.58 2.63 -1.93
N GLY A 81 -1.81 3.02 -1.62
CA GLY A 81 -2.99 2.85 -2.48
C GLY A 81 -3.31 4.18 -3.18
N PRO A 82 -2.83 4.42 -4.41
CA PRO A 82 -3.04 5.68 -5.14
C PRO A 82 -4.50 6.09 -5.28
N HIS A 83 -5.38 5.15 -5.62
CA HIS A 83 -6.80 5.44 -5.83
C HIS A 83 -7.44 5.95 -4.53
N ASP A 84 -7.38 5.16 -3.46
CA ASP A 84 -7.91 5.53 -2.14
C ASP A 84 -7.30 6.83 -1.61
N LEU A 85 -5.98 7.02 -1.78
CA LEU A 85 -5.30 8.25 -1.39
C LEU A 85 -5.83 9.46 -2.17
N SER A 86 -6.00 9.33 -3.49
CA SER A 86 -6.53 10.42 -4.33
C SER A 86 -7.96 10.80 -3.93
N CYS A 87 -8.79 9.80 -3.60
CA CYS A 87 -10.14 10.00 -3.10
C CYS A 87 -10.12 10.70 -1.72
N SER A 88 -9.27 10.25 -0.81
CA SER A 88 -9.15 10.85 0.53
C SER A 88 -8.63 12.29 0.49
N LEU A 89 -7.84 12.66 -0.52
CA LEU A 89 -7.36 14.02 -0.74
C LEU A 89 -8.39 14.91 -1.46
N GLY A 90 -9.55 14.37 -1.85
CA GLY A 90 -10.59 15.12 -2.58
C GLY A 90 -10.26 15.38 -4.05
N ILE A 91 -9.30 14.65 -4.62
CA ILE A 91 -8.80 14.79 -5.99
C ILE A 91 -8.79 13.41 -6.69
N PRO A 92 -9.96 12.75 -6.81
CA PRO A 92 -10.05 11.37 -7.27
C PRO A 92 -9.38 11.20 -8.64
N GLU A 93 -8.44 10.25 -8.71
CA GLU A 93 -7.70 9.84 -9.90
C GLU A 93 -6.88 10.94 -10.60
N GLN A 94 -6.75 12.12 -9.99
CA GLN A 94 -5.89 13.19 -10.47
C GLN A 94 -4.44 12.95 -10.04
N TYR A 95 -3.83 11.88 -10.55
CA TYR A 95 -2.50 11.44 -10.11
C TYR A 95 -1.39 12.44 -10.42
N ASP A 96 -1.55 13.33 -11.41
CA ASP A 96 -0.57 14.40 -11.67
C ASP A 96 -0.74 15.64 -10.78
N HIS A 97 -1.80 15.69 -9.96
CA HIS A 97 -2.06 16.82 -9.08
C HIS A 97 -0.88 17.04 -8.10
N PRO A 98 -0.42 18.30 -7.91
CA PRO A 98 0.75 18.58 -7.06
C PRO A 98 0.62 18.04 -5.63
N GLU A 99 -0.59 18.08 -5.07
CA GLU A 99 -0.87 17.57 -3.72
C GLU A 99 -0.69 16.05 -3.64
N PHE A 100 -1.23 15.30 -4.62
CA PHE A 100 -1.04 13.86 -4.70
C PHE A 100 0.43 13.50 -4.82
N GLN A 101 1.15 14.17 -5.72
CA GLN A 101 2.59 13.95 -5.93
C GLN A 101 3.42 14.28 -4.69
N SER A 102 3.04 15.31 -3.94
CA SER A 102 3.65 15.67 -2.66
C SER A 102 3.38 14.61 -1.58
N ALA A 103 2.14 14.11 -1.49
CA ALA A 103 1.76 13.05 -0.56
C ALA A 103 2.55 11.76 -0.81
N ILE A 104 2.58 11.27 -2.07
CA ILE A 104 3.36 10.08 -2.45
C ILE A 104 4.84 10.24 -2.08
N LYS A 105 5.43 11.40 -2.44
CA LYS A 105 6.84 11.68 -2.15
C LYS A 105 7.10 11.65 -0.64
N THR A 106 6.23 12.28 0.15
CA THR A 106 6.33 12.31 1.63
C THR A 106 6.27 10.90 2.20
N ILE A 107 5.27 10.09 1.81
CA ILE A 107 5.13 8.71 2.30
C ILE A 107 6.38 7.89 1.99
N ILE A 108 6.85 7.92 0.73
CA ILE A 108 8.04 7.18 0.30
C ILE A 108 9.25 7.64 1.10
N GLN A 109 9.55 8.94 1.14
CA GLN A 109 10.76 9.44 1.78
C GLN A 109 10.78 9.18 3.29
N THR A 110 9.63 9.34 3.97
CA THR A 110 9.53 9.03 5.41
C THR A 110 9.66 7.55 5.70
N ALA A 111 9.04 6.67 4.90
CA ALA A 111 9.23 5.22 5.07
C ALA A 111 10.70 4.83 4.85
N ARG A 112 11.32 5.32 3.77
CA ARG A 112 12.71 5.02 3.43
C ARG A 112 13.69 5.56 4.47
N SER A 113 13.47 6.75 5.04
CA SER A 113 14.33 7.32 6.08
C SER A 113 14.37 6.50 7.36
N LYS A 114 13.29 5.74 7.63
CA LYS A 114 13.19 4.80 8.76
C LYS A 114 13.66 3.38 8.43
N GLY A 115 14.20 3.16 7.22
CA GLY A 115 14.64 1.83 6.76
C GLY A 115 13.50 0.88 6.39
N LEU A 116 12.26 1.38 6.28
CA LEU A 116 11.09 0.60 5.92
C LEU A 116 11.00 0.39 4.41
N ILE A 117 10.33 -0.69 3.99
CA ILE A 117 9.93 -0.88 2.59
C ILE A 117 8.90 0.20 2.24
N ALA A 118 9.06 0.82 1.06
CA ALA A 118 8.07 1.73 0.50
C ALA A 118 7.63 1.15 -0.84
N GLY A 119 6.38 0.73 -0.92
CA GLY A 119 5.80 0.19 -2.14
C GLY A 119 4.58 0.95 -2.62
N ASN A 120 4.25 0.76 -3.89
CA ASN A 120 3.08 1.35 -4.52
C ASN A 120 2.39 0.31 -5.42
N HIS A 121 1.06 0.30 -5.40
CA HIS A 121 0.24 -0.47 -6.35
C HIS A 121 -0.46 0.46 -7.32
N PHE A 122 0.01 0.47 -8.57
CA PHE A 122 -0.56 1.34 -9.60
C PHE A 122 -0.49 0.71 -10.99
N CYS A 123 -1.64 0.60 -11.65
CA CYS A 123 -1.79 -0.22 -12.86
C CYS A 123 -1.73 0.57 -14.18
N GLU A 124 -1.84 1.89 -14.15
CA GLU A 124 -2.02 2.69 -15.37
C GLU A 124 -0.68 3.10 -15.99
N ASP A 125 -0.12 4.23 -15.57
CA ASP A 125 1.09 4.80 -16.16
C ASP A 125 2.38 4.23 -15.54
N VAL A 126 3.22 3.65 -16.40
CA VAL A 126 4.56 3.14 -16.02
C VAL A 126 5.53 4.28 -15.67
N ASN A 127 5.33 5.47 -16.24
CA ASN A 127 6.23 6.60 -16.02
C ASN A 127 6.09 7.14 -14.59
N LEU A 128 4.89 7.03 -13.98
CA LEU A 128 4.67 7.38 -12.58
C LEU A 128 5.49 6.50 -11.64
N HIS A 129 5.55 5.18 -11.87
CA HIS A 129 6.47 4.28 -11.12
C HIS A 129 7.93 4.70 -11.26
N THR A 130 8.36 5.13 -12.45
CA THR A 130 9.74 5.62 -12.64
C THR A 130 10.01 6.89 -11.82
N LYS A 131 9.01 7.77 -11.68
CA LYS A 131 9.10 8.98 -10.86
C LYS A 131 9.15 8.63 -9.36
N TRP A 132 8.31 7.71 -8.90
CA TRP A 132 8.25 7.29 -7.50
C TRP A 132 9.47 6.46 -7.08
N ALA A 133 10.01 5.62 -7.96
CA ALA A 133 11.30 4.95 -7.76
C ALA A 133 12.44 5.95 -7.51
N LYS A 134 12.45 7.10 -8.18
CA LYS A 134 13.42 8.19 -7.91
C LYS A 134 13.24 8.84 -6.54
N PHE A 135 12.07 8.75 -5.92
CA PHE A 135 11.84 9.17 -4.54
C PHE A 135 12.31 8.13 -3.51
N GLY A 136 12.58 6.90 -3.94
CA GLY A 136 13.10 5.82 -3.11
C GLY A 136 12.17 4.61 -2.97
N GLU A 137 11.07 4.55 -3.74
CA GLU A 137 10.22 3.36 -3.79
C GLU A 137 11.04 2.12 -4.15
N ASN A 138 10.81 1.03 -3.42
CA ASN A 138 11.57 -0.21 -3.59
C ASN A 138 10.72 -1.49 -3.59
N LEU A 139 9.39 -1.37 -3.59
CA LEU A 139 8.45 -2.46 -3.83
C LEU A 139 7.40 -2.01 -4.85
N ILE A 140 7.64 -2.33 -6.12
CA ILE A 140 6.81 -1.84 -7.23
C ILE A 140 5.80 -2.92 -7.61
N ILE A 141 4.51 -2.65 -7.40
CA ILE A 141 3.41 -3.49 -7.90
C ILE A 141 2.84 -2.83 -9.15
N ARG A 142 3.41 -3.18 -10.31
CA ARG A 142 3.15 -2.52 -11.60
C ARG A 142 1.75 -2.78 -12.15
N SER A 143 1.17 -3.95 -11.91
CA SER A 143 -0.14 -4.27 -12.46
C SER A 143 -0.74 -5.48 -11.77
N ASN A 144 -1.98 -5.79 -12.13
CA ASN A 144 -2.61 -7.07 -11.86
C ASN A 144 -2.92 -7.80 -13.17
N ASP A 145 -3.01 -9.12 -13.07
CA ASP A 145 -3.28 -10.03 -14.20
C ASP A 145 -4.56 -9.68 -14.94
N LEU A 146 -5.63 -9.36 -14.21
CA LEU A 146 -6.93 -9.04 -14.78
C LEU A 146 -6.92 -7.74 -15.60
N TYR A 147 -6.24 -6.71 -15.11
CA TYR A 147 -6.04 -5.45 -15.83
C TYR A 147 -5.21 -5.67 -17.10
N LEU A 148 -4.09 -6.39 -17.01
CA LEU A 148 -3.25 -6.69 -18.17
C LEU A 148 -4.00 -7.50 -19.23
N PHE A 149 -4.76 -8.51 -18.80
CA PHE A 149 -5.59 -9.35 -19.67
C PHE A 149 -6.68 -8.52 -20.37
N SER A 150 -7.46 -7.75 -19.61
CA SER A 150 -8.53 -6.90 -20.14
C SER A 150 -8.00 -5.86 -21.11
N ARG A 151 -6.88 -5.20 -20.76
CA ARG A 151 -6.23 -4.20 -21.63
C ARG A 151 -5.75 -4.80 -22.94
N ALA A 152 -5.09 -5.96 -22.89
CA ALA A 152 -4.59 -6.64 -24.09
C ALA A 152 -5.74 -7.06 -25.02
N LEU A 153 -6.79 -7.69 -24.48
CA LEU A 153 -7.97 -8.07 -25.25
C LEU A 153 -8.67 -6.86 -25.88
N LYS A 154 -8.89 -5.77 -25.12
CA LYS A 154 -9.48 -4.54 -25.65
C LYS A 154 -8.64 -3.97 -26.78
N GLN A 155 -7.31 -3.96 -26.65
CA GLN A 155 -6.41 -3.45 -27.68
C GLN A 155 -6.46 -4.28 -28.97
N GLU A 156 -6.43 -5.61 -28.88
CA GLU A 156 -6.52 -6.51 -30.03
C GLU A 156 -7.88 -6.38 -30.74
N LEU A 157 -8.98 -6.39 -29.98
CA LEU A 157 -10.33 -6.24 -30.55
C LEU A 157 -10.53 -4.87 -31.20
N ASN A 158 -10.01 -3.79 -30.61
CA ASN A 158 -10.09 -2.46 -31.21
C ASN A 158 -9.30 -2.37 -32.51
N THR A 159 -8.16 -3.07 -32.59
CA THR A 159 -7.37 -3.17 -33.84
C THR A 159 -8.16 -3.89 -34.92
N MET A 160 -8.77 -5.05 -34.60
CA MET A 160 -9.60 -5.79 -35.55
C MET A 160 -10.82 -4.97 -36.03
N LYS A 161 -11.51 -4.28 -35.12
CA LYS A 161 -12.63 -3.39 -35.47
C LYS A 161 -12.20 -2.28 -36.42
N HIS A 162 -11.08 -1.63 -36.13
CA HIS A 162 -10.54 -0.57 -36.98
C HIS A 162 -10.24 -1.09 -38.40
N ASP A 163 -9.55 -2.22 -38.51
CA ASP A 163 -9.16 -2.81 -39.80
C ASP A 163 -10.37 -3.29 -40.62
N LEU A 164 -11.45 -3.71 -39.95
CA LEU A 164 -12.71 -4.09 -40.58
C LEU A 164 -13.60 -2.89 -40.95
N GLY A 165 -13.17 -1.66 -40.66
CA GLY A 165 -13.94 -0.44 -40.94
C GLY A 165 -15.10 -0.19 -39.98
N ASP A 166 -15.09 -0.85 -38.82
CA ASP A 166 -16.12 -0.74 -37.79
C ASP A 166 -15.85 0.53 -36.95
N SER A 167 -16.37 1.67 -37.41
CA SER A 167 -16.23 2.94 -36.70
C SER A 167 -17.14 2.98 -35.49
N LEU A 168 -16.58 2.78 -34.29
CA LEU A 168 -17.26 3.07 -33.03
C LEU A 168 -17.62 4.56 -33.01
N THR A 169 -18.91 4.89 -33.13
CA THR A 169 -19.43 6.17 -32.67
C THR A 169 -19.23 6.21 -31.16
N THR A 170 -18.26 6.99 -30.72
CA THR A 170 -17.96 7.24 -29.31
C THR A 170 -19.13 7.99 -28.67
N ASP A 171 -20.10 7.26 -28.12
CA ASP A 171 -21.08 7.84 -27.18
C ASP A 171 -21.41 6.91 -25.99
N ASP A 172 -20.71 5.78 -25.85
CA ASP A 172 -20.83 4.95 -24.64
C ASP A 172 -19.81 5.41 -23.57
N THR A 173 -20.14 6.52 -22.92
CA THR A 173 -19.62 6.89 -21.60
C THR A 173 -20.20 5.97 -20.53
N HIS A 174 -19.99 4.66 -20.64
CA HIS A 174 -20.28 3.74 -19.55
C HIS A 174 -18.99 3.34 -18.84
N GLU A 175 -18.78 4.06 -17.75
CA GLU A 175 -17.90 3.83 -16.60
C GLU A 175 -18.12 2.47 -15.89
N ASP A 176 -18.71 1.47 -16.53
CA ASP A 176 -19.07 0.20 -15.89
C ASP A 176 -18.20 -0.95 -16.36
N LEU A 177 -16.96 -0.94 -15.88
CA LEU A 177 -16.23 -2.17 -15.57
C LEU A 177 -15.48 -1.95 -14.26
N VAL A 178 -16.26 -1.73 -13.21
CA VAL A 178 -15.84 -2.02 -11.84
C VAL A 178 -15.60 -3.52 -11.77
N ILE A 179 -14.34 -3.91 -11.58
CA ILE A 179 -13.98 -5.24 -11.08
C ILE A 179 -13.51 -5.06 -9.64
#